data_AF-A0A7V9VIH9-F1
#
_entry.id   AF-A0A7V9VIH9-F1
#
_cell.length_a   1.000
_cell.length_b   1.000
_cell.length_c   1.000
_cell.angle_alpha   90.00
_cell.angle_beta   90.00
_cell.angle_gamma   90.00
#
_symmetry.space_group_name_H-M   'P 1'
#
loop_
_entity.id
_entity.type
_entity.pdbx_description
1 polymer ?
#
loop_
_entity_poly.entity_id
_entity_poly.type
_entity_poly.pdbx_seq_one_letter_code
_entity_poly.pdbx_strand_id
1 'polypeptide(L)'
;MTTGIQLRIVTEAAREAFVNGAPIEEITPVWRVMDEHNPTLKKLSFGSTFILERRTGNKRDTTRNEFLSNAGICLSNRVTA
;
A
#
# COMPACT_ATOMS: atom_id res chain seq x y z
N MET A 1 6.28 3.38 25.56
CA MET A 1 5.24 2.93 24.60
C MET A 1 5.88 2.73 23.23
N THR A 2 5.46 1.74 22.45
CA THR A 2 6.10 1.32 21.19
C THR A 2 5.29 1.70 19.95
N THR A 3 4.75 2.92 19.89
CA THR A 3 3.81 3.36 18.85
C THR A 3 4.28 3.09 17.42
N GLY A 4 5.60 3.17 17.16
CA GLY A 4 6.17 2.88 15.83
C GLY A 4 6.02 1.42 15.37
N ILE A 5 6.15 0.43 16.27
CA ILE A 5 5.98 -0.99 15.86
C ILE A 5 4.50 -1.29 15.60
N GLN A 6 3.62 -0.73 16.42
CA GLN A 6 2.17 -0.91 16.29
C GLN A 6 1.66 -0.31 14.99
N LEU A 7 2.11 0.91 14.64
CA LEU A 7 1.75 1.54 13.37
C LEU A 7 2.19 0.70 12.16
N ARG A 8 3.40 0.12 12.20
CA ARG A 8 3.87 -0.79 11.15
C ARG A 8 2.94 -2.00 11.01
N ILE A 9 2.62 -2.68 12.10
CA ILE A 9 1.75 -3.88 12.09
C ILE A 9 0.39 -3.56 11.47
N VAL A 10 -0.26 -2.49 11.93
CA VAL A 10 -1.58 -2.08 11.40
C VAL A 10 -1.49 -1.71 9.91
N THR A 11 -0.38 -1.08 9.50
CA THR A 11 -0.18 -0.69 8.10
C THR A 11 0.02 -1.91 7.18
N GLU A 12 0.77 -2.91 7.62
CA GLU A 12 0.95 -4.17 6.88
C GLU A 12 -0.37 -4.94 6.80
N ALA A 13 -1.11 -5.05 7.91
CA ALA A 13 -2.42 -5.71 7.93
C ALA A 13 -3.44 -5.02 7.02
N ALA A 14 -3.46 -3.68 6.98
CA ALA A 14 -4.31 -2.91 6.07
C ALA A 14 -3.97 -3.18 4.60
N ARG A 15 -2.68 -3.29 4.26
CA ARG A 15 -2.24 -3.65 2.90
C ARG A 15 -2.63 -5.08 2.53
N GLU A 16 -2.48 -6.03 3.46
CA GLU A 16 -2.85 -7.42 3.26
C GLU A 16 -4.35 -7.57 2.99
N ALA A 17 -5.19 -6.92 3.81
CA ALA A 17 -6.63 -6.86 3.56
C ALA A 17 -6.96 -6.29 2.17
N PHE A 18 -6.24 -5.25 1.73
CA PHE A 18 -6.40 -4.70 0.38
C PHE A 18 -5.98 -5.70 -0.72
N VAL A 19 -4.88 -6.45 -0.55
CA VAL A 19 -4.49 -7.52 -1.50
C VAL A 19 -5.56 -8.61 -1.57
N ASN A 20 -6.13 -8.96 -0.42
CA ASN A 20 -7.13 -10.02 -0.30
C ASN A 20 -8.52 -9.59 -0.80
N GLY A 21 -8.67 -8.36 -1.31
CA GLY A 21 -9.90 -7.87 -1.93
C GLY A 21 -10.94 -7.33 -0.95
N ALA A 22 -10.54 -7.03 0.30
CA ALA A 22 -11.43 -6.35 1.23
C ALA A 22 -11.84 -4.97 0.67
N PRO A 23 -13.11 -4.56 0.81
CA PRO A 23 -13.55 -3.24 0.39
C PRO A 23 -12.83 -2.16 1.20
N ILE A 24 -12.49 -1.04 0.57
CA ILE A 24 -11.63 -0.01 1.16
C ILE A 24 -12.26 0.63 2.40
N GLU A 25 -13.59 0.63 2.47
CA GLU A 25 -14.40 1.12 3.59
C GLU A 25 -14.24 0.26 4.86
N GLU A 26 -13.85 -1.01 4.70
CA GLU A 26 -13.58 -1.95 5.81
C GLU A 26 -12.10 -2.00 6.19
N ILE A 27 -11.22 -1.39 5.39
CA ILE A 27 -9.78 -1.34 5.65
C ILE A 27 -9.47 -0.19 6.61
N THR A 28 -8.59 -0.48 7.58
CA THR A 28 -8.14 0.54 8.53
C THR A 28 -7.52 1.73 7.78
N PRO A 29 -8.01 2.97 7.96
CA PRO A 29 -7.59 4.12 7.17
C PRO A 29 -6.26 4.71 7.66
N VAL A 30 -5.19 3.90 7.67
CA VAL A 30 -3.85 4.23 8.16
C VAL A 30 -3.23 5.45 7.47
N TRP A 31 -3.59 5.72 6.22
CA TRP A 31 -3.14 6.88 5.45
C TRP A 31 -3.61 8.23 6.00
N ARG A 32 -4.62 8.25 6.90
CA ARG A 32 -5.06 9.49 7.55
C ARG A 32 -4.09 9.97 8.62
N VAL A 33 -3.32 9.07 9.23
CA VAL A 33 -2.40 9.39 10.34
C VAL A 33 -0.93 9.41 9.93
N MET A 34 -0.61 8.97 8.71
CA MET A 34 0.75 8.96 8.17
C MET A 34 0.93 10.05 7.11
N ASP A 35 2.00 10.83 7.18
CA ASP A 35 2.45 11.77 6.15
C ASP A 35 3.72 11.25 5.43
N GLU A 36 4.20 11.98 4.43
CA GLU A 36 5.42 11.62 3.68
C GLU A 36 6.71 11.58 4.52
N HIS A 37 6.73 12.20 5.69
CA HIS A 37 7.89 12.26 6.56
C HIS A 37 7.90 11.14 7.62
N ASN A 38 6.82 10.36 7.72
CA ASN A 38 6.70 9.31 8.72
C ASN A 38 7.79 8.23 8.52
N PRO A 39 8.67 8.01 9.52
CA PRO A 39 9.80 7.08 9.39
C PRO A 39 9.38 5.61 9.23
N THR A 40 8.12 5.28 9.54
CA THR A 40 7.56 3.93 9.39
C THR A 40 7.39 3.57 7.92
N LEU A 41 7.19 4.55 7.02
CA LEU A 41 7.05 4.32 5.58
C LEU A 41 8.25 3.57 4.99
N LYS A 42 9.47 3.85 5.47
CA LYS A 42 10.71 3.19 5.03
C LYS A 42 10.83 1.73 5.48
N LYS A 43 9.95 1.29 6.39
CA LYS A 43 9.97 -0.05 6.99
C LYS A 43 8.88 -0.96 6.43
N LEU A 44 8.01 -0.45 5.54
CA LEU A 44 6.92 -1.20 4.96
C LEU A 44 7.44 -2.17 3.90
N SER A 45 6.96 -3.39 3.90
CA SER A 45 7.34 -4.43 2.93
C SER A 45 7.02 -4.06 1.48
N PHE A 46 5.98 -3.23 1.29
CA PHE A 46 5.46 -2.79 0.01
C PHE A 46 5.82 -1.33 -0.35
N GLY A 47 6.68 -0.69 0.44
CA GLY A 47 7.04 0.72 0.25
C GLY A 47 5.94 1.72 0.65
N SER A 48 6.04 2.97 0.20
CA SER A 48 5.19 4.09 0.65
C SER A 48 4.06 4.46 -0.33
N THR A 49 4.13 4.01 -1.59
CA THR A 49 3.22 4.41 -2.67
C THR A 49 1.75 4.25 -2.30
N PHE A 50 1.36 3.08 -1.78
CA PHE A 50 -0.02 2.78 -1.36
C PHE A 50 -0.56 3.78 -0.33
N ILE A 51 0.27 4.22 0.62
CA ILE A 51 -0.16 5.15 1.68
C ILE A 51 -0.32 6.57 1.13
N LEU A 52 0.66 7.03 0.35
CA LEU A 52 0.69 8.40 -0.18
C LEU A 52 -0.40 8.65 -1.23
N GLU A 53 -0.67 7.66 -2.08
CA GLU A 53 -1.77 7.73 -3.06
C GLU A 53 -3.12 7.85 -2.36
N ARG A 54 -3.35 7.05 -1.32
CA ARG A 54 -4.59 7.10 -0.53
C ARG A 54 -4.74 8.39 0.27
N ARG A 55 -3.65 8.97 0.77
CA ARG A 55 -3.66 10.26 1.47
C ARG A 55 -4.01 11.43 0.54
N THR A 56 -3.43 11.45 -0.66
CA THR A 56 -3.66 12.51 -1.65
C THR A 56 -4.99 12.36 -2.39
N GLY A 57 -5.74 11.28 -2.15
CA GLY A 57 -6.99 10.98 -2.84
C GLY A 57 -6.79 10.45 -4.27
N ASN A 58 -5.55 10.17 -4.65
CA ASN A 58 -5.23 9.60 -5.96
C ASN A 58 -5.57 8.11 -5.95
N LYS A 59 -6.60 7.72 -6.71
CA LYS A 59 -7.11 6.33 -6.75
C LYS A 59 -6.40 5.49 -7.82
N ARG A 60 -5.09 5.67 -8.02
CA ARG A 60 -4.34 4.76 -8.90
C ARG A 60 -4.35 3.38 -8.26
N ASP A 61 -4.89 2.42 -8.98
CA ASP A 61 -4.96 1.03 -8.59
C ASP A 61 -3.54 0.47 -8.71
N THR A 62 -2.77 0.56 -7.62
CA THR A 62 -1.50 -0.16 -7.49
C THR A 62 -1.81 -1.66 -7.36
N THR A 63 -2.20 -2.27 -8.48
CA THR A 63 -2.50 -3.69 -8.61
C THR A 63 -1.46 -4.34 -9.52
N ARG A 64 -0.75 -5.32 -8.95
CA ARG A 64 -0.05 -6.42 -9.62
C ARG A 64 1.21 -6.12 -10.48
N ASN A 65 1.44 -4.90 -10.98
CA ASN A 65 2.57 -4.62 -11.87
C ASN A 65 3.89 -4.23 -11.20
N GLU A 66 3.87 -3.64 -9.99
CA GLU A 66 5.10 -3.21 -9.31
C GLU A 66 5.91 -4.41 -8.77
N PHE A 67 5.22 -5.50 -8.40
CA PHE A 67 5.85 -6.75 -7.98
C PHE A 67 6.54 -7.49 -9.14
N LEU A 68 5.98 -7.39 -10.36
CA LEU A 68 6.51 -8.08 -11.55
C LEU A 68 7.61 -7.28 -12.27
N SER A 69 7.59 -5.94 -12.16
CA SER A 69 8.66 -5.07 -12.67
C SER A 69 9.96 -5.20 -11.88
N ASN A 70 9.89 -5.36 -10.55
CA ASN A 70 11.08 -5.57 -9.72
C ASN A 70 11.60 -7.02 -9.76
N ALA A 71 10.77 -7.98 -10.21
CA ALA A 71 11.15 -9.37 -10.40
C ALA A 71 11.73 -9.67 -11.80
N GLY A 72 11.87 -8.67 -12.68
CA GLY A 72 12.38 -8.86 -14.04
C GLY A 72 11.44 -9.66 -14.95
N ILE A 73 10.15 -9.75 -14.62
CA ILE A 73 9.17 -10.51 -15.40
C ILE A 73 8.51 -9.57 -16.41
N CYS A 74 8.82 -9.79 -17.69
CA CYS A 74 8.28 -9.00 -18.81
C CYS A 74 6.76 -9.21 -18.92
N LEU A 75 5.97 -8.15 -18.72
CA LEU A 75 4.52 -8.24 -18.75
C LEU A 75 3.99 -8.08 -20.18
N SER A 76 3.73 -9.19 -20.87
CA SER A 76 2.73 -9.19 -21.94
C SER A 76 1.38 -9.44 -21.28
N ASN A 77 0.54 -8.41 -21.13
CA ASN A 77 -0.84 -8.53 -21.60
C ASN A 77 -1.62 -7.22 -21.63
N ARG A 78 -2.32 -7.11 -22.75
CA ARG A 78 -3.32 -6.10 -23.14
C ARG A 78 -4.37 -5.89 -22.06
N VAL A 79 -4.59 -4.64 -21.71
CA VAL A 79 -5.86 -4.17 -21.13
C VAL A 79 -6.88 -4.18 -22.26
N THR A 80 -7.93 -5.01 -22.13
CA THR A 80 -9.09 -4.96 -23.01
C THR A 80 -10.13 -4.04 -22.37
N ALA A 81 -10.46 -2.98 -23.12
CA ALA A 81 -11.62 -2.07 -23.11
C ALA A 81 -12.32 -1.76 -21.77
#